data_AF-A0A8E7JJE7-F1
#
_entry.id   AF-A0A8E7JJE7-F1
#
_cell.length_a   1.000
_cell.length_b   1.000
_cell.length_c   1.000
_cell.angle_alpha   90.00
_cell.angle_beta   90.00
_cell.angle_gamma   90.00
#
_symmetry.space_group_name_H-M   'P 1'
#
loop_
_entity.id
_entity.type
_entity.pdbx_description
1 polymer ?
#
loop_
_entity_poly.entity_id
_entity_poly.type
_entity_poly.pdbx_seq_one_letter_code
_entity_poly.pdbx_strand_id
1 'polypeptide(L)'
;MNVVETLRDLSEVWKLFSEIPDDATLSVDLAALYLGISVKSLARYRQNGGGPHYIQYQAEDSKARNQRVNYLLKDLRSWRDSHRVSSTMHAAQVRGLAFTSLSDFTEPQPFWQITIGSTSKIISHALTLTDKEFKELLLKPYTGVVWISIENALFQTWENKDERTIWHKVFISVLNNIVCASDAEQERYTLNDALKS
;
A
#
# COMPACT_ATOMS: atom_id res chain seq x y z
N MET A 1 -34.08 -4.00 4.05
CA MET A 1 -33.72 -3.68 5.45
C MET A 1 -33.86 -2.19 5.64
N ASN A 2 -34.62 -1.74 6.64
CA ASN A 2 -34.73 -0.33 6.99
C ASN A 2 -33.38 0.15 7.56
N VAL A 3 -32.91 1.33 7.14
CA VAL A 3 -31.64 1.91 7.62
C VAL A 3 -31.64 2.06 9.15
N VAL A 4 -32.78 2.40 9.74
CA VAL A 4 -32.93 2.56 11.20
C VAL A 4 -32.87 1.22 11.93
N GLU A 5 -33.43 0.15 11.37
CA GLU A 5 -33.33 -1.20 11.95
C GLU A 5 -31.89 -1.71 11.87
N THR A 6 -31.23 -1.51 10.72
CA THR A 6 -29.80 -1.80 10.56
C THR A 6 -28.93 -1.08 11.59
N LEU A 7 -29.23 0.19 11.88
CA LEU A 7 -28.49 0.97 12.88
C LEU A 7 -28.72 0.46 14.31
N ARG A 8 -29.92 -0.02 14.64
CA ARG A 8 -30.23 -0.63 15.94
C ARG A 8 -29.51 -1.96 16.14
N ASP A 9 -29.59 -2.84 15.14
CA ASP A 9 -28.89 -4.13 15.16
C ASP A 9 -27.37 -3.94 15.30
N LEU A 10 -26.82 -2.95 14.58
CA LEU A 10 -25.41 -2.58 14.72
C LEU A 10 -25.11 -2.06 16.13
N SER A 11 -25.91 -1.16 16.70
CA SER A 11 -25.67 -0.59 18.03
C SER A 11 -25.59 -1.65 19.13
N GLU A 12 -26.43 -2.68 19.08
CA GLU A 12 -26.42 -3.78 20.05
C GLU A 12 -25.15 -4.63 19.90
N VAL A 13 -24.77 -4.95 18.66
CA VAL A 13 -23.53 -5.68 18.35
C VAL A 13 -22.28 -4.90 18.79
N TRP A 14 -22.24 -3.59 18.53
CA TRP A 14 -21.11 -2.74 18.92
C TRP A 14 -20.99 -2.60 20.44
N LYS A 15 -22.11 -2.54 21.16
CA LYS A 15 -22.10 -2.55 22.64
C LYS A 15 -21.51 -3.86 23.18
N LEU A 16 -21.92 -5.00 22.63
CA LEU A 16 -21.37 -6.30 23.01
C LEU A 16 -19.84 -6.36 22.80
N PHE A 17 -19.33 -5.90 21.65
CA PHE A 17 -17.89 -5.88 21.40
C PHE A 17 -17.11 -4.83 22.22
N SER A 18 -17.79 -3.81 22.76
CA SER A 18 -17.14 -2.82 23.63
C SER A 18 -16.92 -3.32 25.06
N GLU A 19 -17.73 -4.27 25.52
CA GLU A 19 -17.66 -4.85 26.86
C GLU A 19 -16.74 -6.09 26.94
N ILE A 20 -16.34 -6.64 25.79
CA ILE A 20 -15.42 -7.77 25.71
C ILE A 20 -13.97 -7.29 25.93
N PRO A 21 -13.20 -7.93 26.84
CA PRO A 21 -11.82 -7.54 27.09
C PRO A 21 -10.89 -7.90 25.92
N ASP A 22 -9.79 -7.18 25.82
CA ASP A 22 -8.87 -7.23 24.69
C ASP A 22 -8.14 -8.59 24.51
N ASP A 23 -7.98 -9.33 25.61
CA ASP A 23 -7.42 -10.68 25.67
C ASP A 23 -8.46 -11.77 25.40
N ALA A 24 -9.72 -11.42 25.18
CA ALA A 24 -10.74 -12.37 24.80
C ALA A 24 -10.42 -13.02 23.45
N THR A 25 -10.60 -14.34 23.42
CA THR A 25 -10.38 -15.15 22.23
C THR A 25 -11.69 -15.32 21.47
N LEU A 26 -11.70 -14.92 20.20
CA LEU A 26 -12.85 -15.00 19.29
C LEU A 26 -12.67 -16.11 18.26
N SER A 27 -13.79 -16.77 17.91
CA SER A 27 -13.84 -17.71 16.79
C SER A 27 -13.70 -16.98 15.45
N VAL A 28 -13.46 -17.75 14.38
CA VAL A 28 -13.39 -17.22 13.02
C VAL A 28 -14.66 -16.45 12.63
N ASP A 29 -15.84 -16.96 12.98
CA ASP A 29 -17.12 -16.33 12.63
C ASP A 29 -17.30 -14.98 13.34
N LEU A 30 -17.00 -14.93 14.64
CA LEU A 30 -17.08 -13.68 15.41
C LEU A 30 -16.01 -12.67 14.98
N ALA A 31 -14.81 -13.12 14.62
CA ALA A 31 -13.76 -12.27 14.09
C ALA A 31 -14.13 -11.68 12.71
N ALA A 32 -14.71 -12.49 11.83
CA ALA A 32 -15.18 -12.03 10.52
C ALA A 32 -16.32 -11.01 10.67
N LEU A 33 -17.26 -11.27 11.58
CA LEU A 33 -18.33 -10.35 11.92
C LEU A 33 -17.79 -9.02 12.47
N TYR A 34 -16.86 -9.08 13.43
CA TYR A 34 -16.24 -7.89 14.01
C TYR A 34 -15.53 -7.01 12.99
N LEU A 35 -14.83 -7.63 12.02
CA LEU A 35 -14.12 -6.93 10.95
C LEU A 35 -15.05 -6.49 9.80
N GLY A 36 -16.32 -6.91 9.79
CA GLY A 36 -17.25 -6.60 8.71
C GLY A 36 -16.89 -7.25 7.37
N ILE A 37 -16.25 -8.43 7.39
CA ILE A 37 -15.83 -9.16 6.18
C ILE A 37 -16.36 -10.60 6.18
N SER A 38 -16.36 -11.25 5.02
CA SER A 38 -16.72 -12.66 4.95
C SER A 38 -15.65 -13.57 5.59
N VAL A 39 -16.07 -14.71 6.16
CA VAL A 39 -15.16 -15.76 6.66
C VAL A 39 -14.17 -16.21 5.57
N LYS A 40 -14.61 -16.28 4.31
CA LYS A 40 -13.76 -16.60 3.15
C LYS A 40 -12.67 -15.54 2.93
N SER A 41 -13.01 -14.26 3.06
CA SER A 41 -12.05 -13.16 2.97
C SER A 41 -11.02 -13.22 4.09
N LEU A 42 -11.47 -13.46 5.32
CA LEU A 42 -10.58 -13.60 6.48
C LEU A 42 -9.62 -14.80 6.33
N ALA A 43 -10.12 -15.93 5.84
CA ALA A 43 -9.29 -17.10 5.53
C ALA A 43 -8.23 -16.79 4.46
N ARG A 44 -8.60 -16.05 3.40
CA ARG A 44 -7.66 -15.62 2.35
C ARG A 44 -6.57 -14.69 2.89
N TYR A 45 -6.93 -13.70 3.73
CA TYR A 45 -5.94 -12.82 4.33
C TYR A 45 -4.94 -13.58 5.20
N ARG A 46 -5.42 -14.56 5.96
CA ARG A 46 -4.55 -15.45 6.74
C ARG A 46 -3.60 -16.26 5.83
N GLN A 47 -4.10 -16.84 4.74
CA GLN A 47 -3.28 -17.61 3.80
C GLN A 47 -2.19 -16.77 3.13
N ASN A 48 -2.46 -15.50 2.86
CA ASN A 48 -1.54 -14.60 2.18
C ASN A 48 -0.63 -13.82 3.15
N GLY A 49 -0.72 -14.06 4.46
CA GLY A 49 0.06 -13.35 5.47
C GLY A 49 -0.35 -11.88 5.71
N GLY A 50 -1.50 -11.44 5.19
CA GLY A 50 -1.98 -10.05 5.31
C GLY A 50 -3.11 -9.85 6.33
N GLY A 51 -3.50 -10.89 7.06
CA GLY A 51 -4.59 -10.84 8.04
C GLY A 51 -4.12 -10.52 9.46
N PRO A 52 -5.06 -10.31 10.40
CA PRO A 52 -4.74 -10.21 11.83
C PRO A 52 -3.99 -11.45 12.34
N HIS A 53 -3.19 -11.27 13.39
CA HIS A 53 -2.57 -12.39 14.09
C HIS A 53 -3.64 -13.33 14.65
N TYR A 54 -3.32 -14.62 14.65
CA TYR A 54 -4.24 -15.68 15.06
C TYR A 54 -3.53 -16.71 15.92
N ILE A 55 -4.31 -17.37 16.77
CA ILE A 55 -3.91 -18.48 17.60
C ILE A 55 -4.35 -19.77 16.92
N GLN A 56 -3.42 -20.69 16.77
CA GLN A 56 -3.69 -22.05 16.33
C GLN A 56 -3.04 -23.00 17.33
N TYR A 57 -3.87 -23.68 18.13
CA TYR A 57 -3.36 -24.66 19.09
C TYR A 57 -2.84 -25.88 18.33
N GLN A 58 -1.56 -26.19 18.53
CA GLN A 58 -0.95 -27.40 18.00
C GLN A 58 -1.18 -28.51 19.04
N ALA A 59 -1.85 -29.59 18.66
CA ALA A 59 -1.86 -30.79 19.49
C ALA A 59 -0.51 -31.51 19.31
N GLU A 60 0.17 -31.86 20.41
CA GLU A 60 1.55 -32.37 20.44
C GLU A 60 1.81 -33.55 19.48
N ASP A 61 0.77 -34.35 19.17
CA ASP A 61 0.88 -35.53 18.29
C ASP A 61 0.14 -35.42 16.94
N SER A 62 -0.41 -34.24 16.59
CA SER A 62 -1.25 -34.09 15.39
C SER A 62 -0.58 -33.35 14.25
N LYS A 63 -0.38 -34.06 13.13
CA LYS A 63 -0.01 -33.47 11.82
C LYS A 63 -1.22 -32.94 11.04
N ALA A 64 -2.40 -32.87 11.66
CA ALA A 64 -3.62 -32.44 10.98
C ALA A 64 -3.59 -30.94 10.65
N ARG A 65 -3.81 -30.61 9.38
CA ARG A 65 -3.79 -29.23 8.86
C ARG A 65 -5.00 -28.39 9.32
N ASN A 66 -6.11 -29.04 9.68
CA ASN A 66 -7.39 -28.38 9.99
C ASN A 66 -7.54 -28.11 11.50
N GLN A 67 -6.54 -27.47 12.12
CA GLN A 67 -6.68 -27.06 13.51
C GLN A 67 -7.57 -25.83 13.62
N ARG A 68 -8.22 -25.70 14.78
CA ARG A 68 -9.09 -24.56 15.08
C ARG A 68 -8.26 -23.27 15.15
N VAL A 69 -8.73 -22.26 14.43
CA VAL A 69 -8.14 -20.92 14.42
C VAL A 69 -8.98 -19.99 15.29
N ASN A 70 -8.33 -19.23 16.14
CA ASN A 70 -8.97 -18.19 16.95
C ASN A 70 -8.17 -16.89 16.87
N TYR A 71 -8.77 -15.78 17.31
CA TYR A 71 -8.19 -14.44 17.24
C TYR A 71 -8.32 -13.74 18.59
N LEU A 72 -7.32 -12.97 19.01
CA LEU A 72 -7.49 -12.07 20.15
C LEU A 72 -8.18 -10.78 19.69
N LEU A 73 -9.08 -10.24 20.51
CA LEU A 73 -9.79 -9.01 20.16
C LEU A 73 -8.84 -7.83 19.98
N LYS A 74 -7.77 -7.72 20.79
CA LYS A 74 -6.71 -6.70 20.62
C LYS A 74 -6.04 -6.73 19.25
N ASP A 75 -5.80 -7.92 18.70
CA ASP A 75 -5.10 -8.08 17.42
C ASP A 75 -6.04 -7.70 16.28
N LEU A 76 -7.34 -8.00 16.42
CA LEU A 76 -8.38 -7.57 15.48
C LEU A 76 -8.56 -6.04 15.51
N ARG A 77 -8.55 -5.40 16.68
CA ARG A 77 -8.55 -3.93 16.83
C ARG A 77 -7.34 -3.32 16.14
N SER A 78 -6.14 -3.79 16.48
CA SER A 78 -4.89 -3.27 15.94
C SER A 78 -4.81 -3.40 14.43
N TRP A 79 -5.23 -4.55 13.88
CA TRP A 79 -5.30 -4.75 12.43
C TRP A 79 -6.32 -3.83 11.76
N ARG A 80 -7.51 -3.66 12.34
CA ARG A 80 -8.51 -2.73 11.79
C ARG A 80 -8.00 -1.30 11.78
N ASP A 81 -7.36 -0.87 12.86
CA ASP A 81 -6.86 0.50 13.01
C ASP A 81 -5.70 0.78 12.06
N SER A 82 -4.82 -0.19 11.81
CA SER A 82 -3.75 -0.07 10.81
C SER A 82 -4.26 -0.04 9.36
N HIS A 83 -5.50 -0.48 9.10
CA HIS A 83 -6.13 -0.48 7.78
C HIS A 83 -7.05 0.73 7.55
N ARG A 84 -7.07 1.70 8.47
CA ARG A 84 -7.84 2.94 8.29
C ARG A 84 -7.14 3.85 7.29
N VAL A 85 -7.87 4.18 6.24
CA VAL A 85 -7.46 5.16 5.23
C VAL A 85 -8.33 6.40 5.35
N SER A 86 -7.73 7.58 5.17
CA SER A 86 -8.37 8.89 5.36
C SER A 86 -8.83 9.53 4.05
N SER A 87 -8.38 9.00 2.91
CA SER A 87 -8.78 9.44 1.58
C SER A 87 -8.55 8.33 0.55
N THR A 88 -9.13 8.49 -0.64
CA THR A 88 -8.88 7.59 -1.78
C THR A 88 -7.40 7.58 -2.19
N MET A 89 -6.72 8.72 -2.07
CA MET A 89 -5.28 8.84 -2.31
C MET A 89 -4.46 8.06 -1.27
N HIS A 90 -4.79 8.21 0.02
CA HIS A 90 -4.14 7.44 1.08
C HIS A 90 -4.35 5.93 0.88
N ALA A 91 -5.53 5.51 0.42
CA ALA A 91 -5.77 4.12 0.07
C ALA A 91 -4.93 3.60 -1.11
N ALA A 92 -4.64 4.44 -2.10
CA ALA A 92 -3.73 4.11 -3.20
C ALA A 92 -2.27 4.02 -2.73
N GLN A 93 -1.85 4.94 -1.85
CA GLN A 93 -0.52 4.95 -1.23
C GLN A 93 -0.26 3.68 -0.40
N VAL A 94 -1.18 3.28 0.48
CA VAL A 94 -1.08 2.03 1.27
C VAL A 94 -0.96 0.79 0.39
N ARG A 95 -1.47 0.85 -0.85
CA ARG A 95 -1.39 -0.23 -1.84
C ARG A 95 -0.14 -0.17 -2.72
N GLY A 96 0.76 0.80 -2.51
CA GLY A 96 1.94 1.02 -3.36
C GLY A 96 1.58 1.49 -4.78
N LEU A 97 0.39 2.07 -4.96
CA LEU A 97 -0.10 2.55 -6.26
C LEU A 97 0.18 4.03 -6.50
N ALA A 98 0.81 4.72 -5.54
CA ALA A 98 1.14 6.14 -5.62
C ALA A 98 2.41 6.48 -4.81
N PHE A 99 3.18 7.45 -5.28
CA PHE A 99 4.33 8.00 -4.56
C PHE A 99 3.88 8.72 -3.27
N THR A 100 4.64 8.53 -2.20
CA THR A 100 4.40 8.99 -0.83
C THR A 100 5.23 10.21 -0.46
N SER A 101 6.47 10.32 -0.93
CA SER A 101 7.35 11.45 -0.62
C SER A 101 8.44 11.65 -1.68
N LEU A 102 9.21 12.74 -1.56
CA LEU A 102 10.39 12.98 -2.40
C LEU A 102 11.39 11.80 -2.33
N SER A 103 11.47 11.11 -1.18
CA SER A 103 12.35 9.94 -1.00
C SER A 103 12.12 8.88 -2.07
N ASP A 104 10.87 8.68 -2.48
CA ASP A 104 10.51 7.61 -3.43
C ASP A 104 11.08 7.85 -4.83
N PHE A 105 11.42 9.10 -5.16
CA PHE A 105 12.12 9.45 -6.41
C PHE A 105 13.63 9.31 -6.30
N THR A 106 14.18 9.23 -5.08
CA THR A 106 15.60 9.09 -4.79
C THR A 106 16.01 7.65 -4.47
N GLU A 107 15.05 6.79 -4.12
CA GLU A 107 15.29 5.36 -3.93
C GLU A 107 15.58 4.65 -5.26
N PRO A 108 16.54 3.70 -5.29
CA PRO A 108 16.80 2.90 -6.49
C PRO A 108 15.58 2.09 -6.93
N GLN A 109 15.15 2.29 -8.17
CA GLN A 109 14.06 1.57 -8.82
C GLN A 109 14.58 0.81 -10.05
N PRO A 110 13.91 -0.27 -10.47
CA PRO A 110 14.37 -1.08 -11.59
C PRO A 110 14.00 -0.44 -12.93
N PHE A 111 14.99 -0.13 -13.76
CA PHE A 111 14.82 0.34 -15.13
C PHE A 111 15.46 -0.62 -16.13
N TRP A 112 14.78 -0.85 -17.25
CA TRP A 112 15.41 -1.50 -18.39
C TRP A 112 16.39 -0.55 -19.06
N GLN A 113 17.57 -1.04 -19.37
CA GLN A 113 18.63 -0.31 -20.03
C GLN A 113 19.20 -1.14 -21.17
N ILE A 114 19.50 -0.49 -22.29
CA ILE A 114 20.28 -1.09 -23.38
C ILE A 114 21.68 -0.50 -23.37
N THR A 115 22.70 -1.34 -23.49
CA THR A 115 24.11 -0.93 -23.51
C THR A 115 24.77 -1.39 -24.81
N ILE A 116 25.10 -0.46 -25.69
CA ILE A 116 25.80 -0.76 -26.95
C ILE A 116 27.16 -0.07 -26.91
N GLY A 117 28.22 -0.89 -26.83
CA GLY A 117 29.58 -0.39 -26.63
C GLY A 117 29.71 0.32 -25.28
N SER A 118 30.17 1.57 -25.31
CA SER A 118 30.29 2.43 -24.12
C SER A 118 29.05 3.29 -23.84
N THR A 119 28.00 3.18 -24.67
CA THR A 119 26.79 4.01 -24.53
C THR A 119 25.66 3.21 -23.92
N SER A 120 24.99 3.79 -22.93
CA SER A 120 23.84 3.18 -22.27
C SER A 120 22.63 4.10 -22.34
N LYS A 121 21.44 3.51 -22.56
CA LYS A 121 20.18 4.25 -22.65
C LYS A 121 19.09 3.55 -21.85
N ILE A 122 18.32 4.33 -21.10
CA ILE A 122 17.12 3.86 -20.40
C ILE A 122 16.02 3.60 -21.42
N ILE A 123 15.37 2.45 -21.32
CA ILE A 123 14.29 2.03 -22.21
C ILE A 123 12.94 2.41 -21.59
N SER A 124 12.65 1.85 -20.41
CA SER A 124 11.44 2.08 -19.63
C SER A 124 11.63 1.56 -18.20
N HIS A 125 10.68 1.84 -17.31
CA HIS A 125 10.66 1.30 -15.96
C HIS A 125 10.19 -0.16 -15.97
N ALA A 126 10.87 -1.03 -15.24
CA ALA A 126 10.65 -2.48 -15.36
C ALA A 126 9.26 -2.94 -14.89
N LEU A 127 8.62 -2.17 -14.00
CA LEU A 127 7.31 -2.49 -13.42
C LEU A 127 6.12 -1.85 -14.14
N THR A 128 6.34 -1.04 -15.18
CA THR A 128 5.23 -0.37 -15.90
C THR A 128 4.92 -0.98 -17.26
N LEU A 129 5.70 -1.97 -17.68
CA LEU A 129 5.55 -2.64 -18.96
C LEU A 129 4.43 -3.68 -18.93
N THR A 130 3.83 -3.92 -20.10
CA THR A 130 2.96 -5.08 -20.29
C THR A 130 3.77 -6.38 -20.30
N ASP A 131 3.12 -7.51 -20.00
CA ASP A 131 3.75 -8.84 -20.06
C ASP A 131 4.39 -9.15 -21.42
N LYS A 132 3.84 -8.60 -22.50
CA LYS A 132 4.37 -8.76 -23.86
C LYS A 132 5.69 -8.01 -24.00
N GLU A 133 5.71 -6.72 -23.67
CA GLU A 133 6.90 -5.87 -23.75
C GLU A 133 8.01 -6.38 -22.83
N PHE A 134 7.66 -6.83 -21.62
CA PHE A 134 8.62 -7.43 -20.70
C PHE A 134 9.34 -8.64 -21.31
N LYS A 135 8.58 -9.56 -21.92
CA LYS A 135 9.15 -10.76 -22.59
C LYS A 135 10.00 -10.39 -23.80
N GLU A 136 9.59 -9.39 -24.56
CA GLU A 136 10.37 -8.87 -25.70
C GLU A 136 11.72 -8.30 -25.22
N LEU A 137 11.73 -7.52 -24.14
CA LEU A 137 12.97 -6.99 -23.56
C LEU A 137 13.85 -8.09 -22.98
N LEU A 138 13.28 -9.09 -22.30
CA LEU A 138 14.05 -10.21 -21.75
C LEU A 138 14.86 -10.97 -22.82
N LEU A 139 14.34 -11.02 -24.05
CA LEU A 139 14.99 -11.67 -25.19
C LEU A 139 15.87 -10.73 -26.02
N LYS A 140 15.79 -9.41 -25.80
CA LYS A 140 16.52 -8.40 -26.58
C LYS A 140 18.01 -8.39 -26.18
N PRO A 141 18.95 -8.62 -27.10
CA PRO A 141 20.37 -8.61 -26.79
C PRO A 141 20.83 -7.27 -26.21
N TYR A 142 21.85 -7.31 -25.34
CA TYR A 142 22.47 -6.14 -24.71
C TYR A 142 21.53 -5.30 -23.83
N THR A 143 20.37 -5.85 -23.47
CA THR A 143 19.48 -5.26 -22.49
C THR A 143 19.67 -5.88 -21.12
N GLY A 144 19.45 -5.09 -20.09
CA GLY A 144 19.51 -5.51 -18.70
C GLY A 144 18.70 -4.58 -17.80
N VAL A 145 18.62 -4.90 -16.52
CA VAL A 145 17.97 -4.06 -15.52
C VAL A 145 19.05 -3.33 -14.71
N VAL A 146 18.92 -2.01 -14.62
CA VAL A 146 19.73 -1.15 -13.74
C VAL A 146 18.86 -0.64 -12.61
N TRP A 147 19.42 -0.63 -11.40
CA TRP A 147 18.77 -0.07 -10.22
C TRP A 147 19.27 1.35 -10.02
N ILE A 148 18.42 2.32 -10.34
CA ILE A 148 18.74 3.74 -10.29
C ILE A 148 17.50 4.51 -9.86
N SER A 149 17.70 5.63 -9.17
CA SER A 149 16.58 6.47 -8.76
C SER A 149 15.90 7.13 -9.97
N ILE A 150 14.61 7.46 -9.85
CA ILE A 150 13.86 8.14 -10.91
C ILE A 150 14.51 9.50 -11.22
N GLU A 151 14.92 10.23 -10.18
CA GLU A 151 15.66 11.49 -10.32
C GLU A 151 16.87 11.32 -11.22
N ASN A 152 17.74 10.35 -10.92
CA ASN A 152 18.96 10.11 -11.69
C ASN A 152 18.66 9.55 -13.10
N ALA A 153 17.65 8.69 -13.23
CA ALA A 153 17.22 8.15 -14.52
C ALA A 153 16.80 9.27 -15.50
N LEU A 154 16.15 10.32 -15.01
CA LEU A 154 15.71 11.46 -15.84
C LEU A 154 16.86 12.27 -16.45
N PHE A 155 18.07 12.16 -15.89
CA PHE A 155 19.31 12.77 -16.40
C PHE A 155 20.15 11.83 -17.27
N GLN A 156 19.73 10.56 -17.44
CA GLN A 156 20.35 9.64 -18.39
C GLN A 156 19.81 9.84 -19.81
N THR A 157 20.46 9.20 -20.79
CA THR A 157 19.92 9.12 -22.15
C THR A 157 18.79 8.10 -22.21
N TRP A 158 17.70 8.40 -22.93
CA TRP A 158 16.57 7.48 -23.10
C TRP A 158 16.43 7.01 -24.55
N GLU A 159 15.96 5.77 -24.73
CA GLU A 159 15.60 5.21 -26.04
C GLU A 159 14.26 5.78 -26.53
N ASN A 160 13.28 5.93 -25.64
CA ASN A 160 11.94 6.41 -25.95
C ASN A 160 11.63 7.75 -25.25
N LYS A 161 11.32 8.79 -26.05
CA LYS A 161 10.95 10.13 -25.56
C LYS A 161 9.62 10.14 -24.79
N ASP A 162 8.64 9.36 -25.23
CA ASP A 162 7.31 9.35 -24.64
C ASP A 162 7.35 8.74 -23.24
N GLU A 163 8.06 7.61 -23.09
CA GLU A 163 8.34 6.99 -21.78
C GLU A 163 9.04 7.98 -20.83
N ARG A 164 10.12 8.63 -21.30
CA ARG A 164 10.83 9.65 -20.51
C ARG A 164 9.91 10.81 -20.11
N THR A 165 8.99 11.19 -20.99
CA THR A 165 8.04 12.29 -20.75
C THR A 165 7.04 11.95 -19.65
N ILE A 166 6.60 10.70 -19.54
CA ILE A 166 5.72 10.25 -18.44
C ILE A 166 6.42 10.47 -17.10
N TRP A 167 7.64 9.96 -16.95
CA TRP A 167 8.42 10.09 -15.71
C TRP A 167 8.74 11.54 -15.36
N HIS A 168 9.07 12.36 -16.37
CA HIS A 168 9.29 13.79 -16.17
C HIS A 168 8.04 14.50 -15.65
N LYS A 169 6.87 14.24 -16.24
CA LYS A 169 5.60 14.84 -15.80
C LYS A 169 5.25 14.42 -14.37
N VAL A 170 5.43 13.14 -14.04
CA VAL A 170 5.20 12.63 -12.68
C VAL A 170 6.13 13.33 -11.68
N PHE A 171 7.43 13.41 -11.99
CA PHE A 171 8.42 14.07 -11.11
C PHE A 171 8.11 15.55 -10.88
N ILE A 172 7.84 16.32 -11.94
CA ILE A 172 7.52 17.75 -11.83
C ILE A 172 6.19 17.97 -11.10
N SER A 173 5.18 17.12 -11.34
CA SER A 173 3.89 17.21 -10.64
C SER A 173 4.07 17.07 -9.13
N VAL A 174 4.86 16.09 -8.69
CA VAL A 174 5.13 15.89 -7.26
C VAL A 174 5.91 17.05 -6.67
N LEU A 175 6.97 17.52 -7.34
CA LEU A 175 7.75 18.67 -6.85
C LEU A 175 6.91 19.94 -6.72
N ASN A 176 6.07 20.24 -7.71
CA ASN A 176 5.19 21.40 -7.65
C ASN A 176 4.17 21.30 -6.52
N ASN A 177 3.63 20.11 -6.25
CA ASN A 177 2.72 19.91 -5.12
C ASN A 177 3.42 20.18 -3.78
N ILE A 178 4.68 19.76 -3.64
CA ILE A 178 5.48 20.04 -2.43
C ILE A 178 5.72 21.54 -2.26
N VAL A 179 6.08 22.24 -3.35
CA VAL A 179 6.25 23.70 -3.34
C VAL A 179 4.96 24.40 -2.89
N CYS A 180 3.83 24.10 -3.54
CA CYS A 180 2.54 24.69 -3.19
C CYS A 180 2.13 24.40 -1.73
N ALA A 181 2.36 23.19 -1.24
CA ALA A 181 2.05 22.83 0.15
C ALA A 181 2.92 23.61 1.14
N SER A 182 4.22 23.78 0.85
CA SER A 182 5.13 24.57 1.67
C SER A 182 4.73 26.04 1.71
N ASP A 183 4.39 26.63 0.55
CA ASP A 183 3.96 28.02 0.46
C ASP A 183 2.67 28.26 1.27
N ALA A 184 1.69 27.35 1.14
CA ALA A 184 0.43 27.41 1.89
C ALA A 184 0.65 27.31 3.40
N GLU A 185 1.56 26.45 3.86
CA GLU A 185 1.89 26.33 5.28
C GLU A 185 2.62 27.58 5.80
N GLN A 186 3.48 28.22 5.00
CA GLN A 186 4.12 29.48 5.37
C GLN A 186 3.12 30.63 5.47
N GLU A 187 2.17 30.72 4.54
CA GLU A 187 1.08 31.70 4.60
C GLU A 187 0.23 31.48 5.86
N ARG A 188 -0.18 30.23 6.10
CA ARG A 188 -0.94 29.83 7.30
C ARG A 188 -0.18 30.19 8.59
N TYR A 189 1.12 29.97 8.64
CA TYR A 189 1.96 30.33 9.78
C TYR A 189 1.95 31.85 10.01
N THR A 190 2.18 32.63 8.95
CA THR A 190 2.23 34.10 9.00
C THR A 190 0.91 34.71 9.44
N LEU A 191 -0.22 34.21 8.93
CA LEU A 191 -1.55 34.66 9.34
C LEU A 191 -1.85 34.33 10.81
N ASN A 192 -1.45 33.14 11.27
CA ASN A 192 -1.65 32.76 12.67
C ASN A 192 -0.80 33.59 13.64
N ASP A 193 0.39 34.02 13.21
CA ASP A 193 1.24 34.92 14.00
C ASP A 193 0.59 36.31 14.12
N ALA A 194 0.15 36.88 12.99
CA ALA A 194 -0.51 38.19 12.93
C ALA A 194 -1.86 38.24 13.69
N LEU A 195 -2.57 37.11 13.82
CA LEU A 195 -3.83 37.02 14.57
C LEU A 195 -3.62 36.78 16.08
N LYS A 196 -2.41 36.43 16.51
CA LYS A 196 -2.07 36.24 17.93
C LYS A 196 -1.45 37.50 18.57
N SER A 197 -0.98 38.43 17.76
CA SER A 197 -0.56 39.79 18.15
C SER A 197 -1.74 40.74 18.26
#